data_AF-A0A3C1RRP4-F1
#
_entry.id   AF-A0A3C1RRP4-F1
#
_cell.length_a   1.000
_cell.length_b   1.000
_cell.length_c   1.000
_cell.angle_alpha   90.00
_cell.angle_beta   90.00
_cell.angle_gamma   90.00
#
_symmetry.space_group_name_H-M   'P 1'
#
loop_
_entity.id
_entity.type
_entity.pdbx_description
1 polymer ?
#
loop_
_entity_poly.entity_id
_entity_poly.type
_entity_poly.pdbx_seq_one_letter_code
_entity_poly.pdbx_strand_id
1 'polypeptide(L)'
;MYATQKNQLRRLSQQEFKALTALCRLSKNLFNVALYECRQYFFAQRKRLTYESNYHICKSNENYRLLNTDIAQQTMKVVDRSMRSFLGLVKAISIGRCEQKPQLPKYLPKDGYFPLIIPRIKV
;
A
#
# COMPACT_ATOMS: atom_id res chain seq x y z
N MET A 1 22.94 -8.72 2.41
CA MET A 1 22.17 -8.18 3.56
C MET A 1 22.12 -6.67 3.38
N TYR A 2 20.96 -6.07 3.10
CA TYR A 2 20.87 -4.61 2.93
C TYR A 2 21.01 -3.93 4.31
N ALA A 3 21.97 -3.02 4.46
CA ALA A 3 22.11 -2.20 5.66
C ALA A 3 20.91 -1.25 5.74
N THR A 4 19.99 -1.51 6.66
CA THR A 4 18.84 -0.63 6.91
C THR A 4 19.11 0.16 8.19
N GLN A 5 19.14 1.49 8.07
CA GLN A 5 19.22 2.37 9.23
C GLN A 5 17.82 2.52 9.84
N LYS A 6 17.69 2.27 11.14
CA LYS A 6 16.46 2.50 11.90
C LYS A 6 16.73 3.59 12.92
N ASN A 7 16.11 4.74 12.74
CA ASN A 7 16.18 5.84 13.69
C ASN A 7 14.85 5.96 14.43
N GLN A 8 14.90 5.96 15.75
CA GLN A 8 13.75 6.28 16.57
C GLN A 8 13.61 7.80 16.65
N LEU A 9 12.47 8.34 16.22
CA LEU A 9 12.17 9.75 16.39
C LEU A 9 12.01 10.04 17.88
N ARG A 10 12.99 10.75 18.46
CA ARG A 10 12.96 11.22 19.85
C ARG A 10 12.60 12.70 19.85
N ARG A 11 11.94 13.18 20.91
CA ARG A 11 11.59 14.60 21.14
C ARG A 11 10.47 15.18 20.25
N LEU A 12 9.53 14.35 19.80
CA LEU A 12 8.29 14.86 19.23
C LEU A 12 7.44 15.48 20.33
N SER A 13 6.85 16.64 20.06
CA SER A 13 5.76 17.17 20.86
C SER A 13 4.55 16.23 20.81
N GLN A 14 3.64 16.35 21.77
CA GLN A 14 2.42 15.54 21.80
C GLN A 14 1.57 15.75 20.52
N GLN A 15 1.56 16.97 19.99
CA GLN A 15 0.82 17.32 18.78
C GLN A 15 1.43 16.65 17.54
N GLU A 16 2.74 16.70 17.37
CA GLU A 16 3.43 16.05 16.24
C GLU A 16 3.26 14.53 16.27
N PHE A 17 3.36 13.93 17.47
CA PHE A 17 3.14 12.49 17.63
C PHE A 17 1.71 12.08 17.22
N LYS A 18 0.70 12.84 17.67
CA LYS A 18 -0.70 12.63 17.28
C LYS A 18 -0.89 12.79 15.76
N ALA A 19 -0.29 13.82 15.16
CA ALA A 19 -0.36 14.06 13.72
C ALA A 19 0.27 12.91 12.91
N LEU A 20 1.48 12.47 13.26
CA LEU A 20 2.15 11.34 12.60
C LEU A 20 1.33 10.05 12.73
N THR A 21 0.78 9.79 13.91
CA THR A 21 -0.08 8.63 14.15
C THR A 21 -1.33 8.66 13.26
N ALA A 22 -1.97 9.83 13.15
CA ALA A 22 -3.13 10.02 12.28
C ALA A 22 -2.77 9.80 10.80
N LEU A 23 -1.65 10.35 10.34
CA LEU A 23 -1.16 10.16 8.97
C LEU A 23 -0.88 8.66 8.68
N CYS A 24 -0.24 7.93 9.59
CA CYS A 24 -0.01 6.49 9.43
C CYS A 24 -1.33 5.69 9.33
N ARG A 25 -2.38 6.12 10.04
CA ARG A 25 -3.73 5.52 9.92
C ARG A 25 -4.40 5.86 8.60
N LEU A 26 -4.28 7.09 8.10
CA LEU A 26 -4.76 7.49 6.77
C LEU A 26 -4.06 6.67 5.69
N SER A 27 -2.73 6.49 5.79
CA SER A 27 -1.95 5.66 4.87
C SER A 27 -2.43 4.21 4.87
N LYS A 28 -2.70 3.65 6.06
CA LYS A 28 -3.27 2.31 6.20
C LYS A 28 -4.65 2.20 5.57
N ASN A 29 -5.53 3.19 5.78
CA ASN A 29 -6.85 3.21 5.19
C ASN A 29 -6.78 3.25 3.66
N LEU A 30 -5.92 4.12 3.11
CA LEU A 30 -5.70 4.21 1.67
C LEU A 30 -5.15 2.89 1.10
N PHE A 31 -4.25 2.21 1.81
CA PHE A 31 -3.79 0.88 1.41
C PHE A 31 -4.97 -0.09 1.27
N ASN A 32 -5.87 -0.13 2.26
CA ASN A 32 -7.03 -1.01 2.23
C ASN A 32 -8.02 -0.65 1.12
N VAL A 33 -8.25 0.65 0.85
CA VAL A 33 -9.08 1.13 -0.27
C VAL A 33 -8.48 0.69 -1.60
N ALA A 34 -7.20 0.99 -1.84
CA ALA A 34 -6.54 0.62 -3.09
C ALA A 34 -6.50 -0.91 -3.29
N LEU A 35 -6.30 -1.67 -2.21
CA LEU A 35 -6.31 -3.13 -2.26
C LEU A 35 -7.72 -3.67 -2.53
N TYR A 36 -8.76 -3.04 -1.98
CA TYR A 36 -10.15 -3.41 -2.24
C TYR A 36 -10.44 -3.33 -3.74
N GLU A 37 -10.14 -2.21 -4.39
CA GLU A 37 -10.36 -2.03 -5.83
C GLU A 37 -9.61 -3.09 -6.66
N CYS A 38 -8.34 -3.35 -6.34
CA CYS A 38 -7.57 -4.39 -7.01
C CYS A 38 -8.19 -5.79 -6.82
N ARG A 39 -8.70 -6.11 -5.64
CA ARG A 39 -9.32 -7.41 -5.35
C ARG A 39 -10.66 -7.57 -6.06
N GLN A 40 -11.52 -6.55 -6.04
CA GLN A 40 -12.80 -6.59 -6.76
C GLN A 40 -12.57 -6.81 -8.26
N TYR A 41 -11.65 -6.05 -8.85
CA TYR A 41 -11.30 -6.23 -10.26
C TYR A 41 -10.72 -7.61 -10.54
N PHE A 42 -9.84 -8.13 -9.67
CA PHE A 42 -9.31 -9.49 -9.83
C PHE A 42 -10.40 -10.56 -9.72
N PHE A 43 -11.35 -10.44 -8.80
CA PHE A 43 -12.43 -11.42 -8.68
C PHE A 43 -13.36 -11.41 -9.90
N ALA A 44 -13.64 -10.23 -10.47
CA ALA A 44 -14.48 -10.10 -11.65
C ALA A 44 -13.76 -10.52 -12.95
N GLN A 45 -12.51 -10.10 -13.14
CA GLN A 45 -11.82 -10.18 -14.44
C GLN A 45 -10.68 -11.19 -14.47
N ARG A 46 -10.27 -11.73 -13.31
CA ARG A 46 -9.06 -12.55 -13.13
C ARG A 46 -7.78 -11.88 -13.66
N LYS A 47 -7.77 -10.55 -13.69
CA LYS A 47 -6.69 -9.70 -14.21
C LYS A 47 -6.22 -8.71 -13.15
N ARG A 48 -5.07 -8.07 -13.41
CA ARG A 48 -4.53 -6.97 -12.58
C ARG A 48 -5.24 -5.66 -12.94
N LEU A 49 -5.74 -4.96 -11.94
CA LEU A 49 -6.08 -3.53 -12.09
C LEU A 49 -4.77 -2.74 -12.16
N THR A 50 -4.57 -1.95 -13.22
CA THR A 50 -3.34 -1.16 -13.34
C THR A 50 -3.27 -0.09 -12.27
N TYR A 51 -2.05 0.39 -11.99
CA TYR A 51 -1.84 1.46 -11.03
C TYR A 51 -2.59 2.72 -11.43
N GLU A 52 -2.56 3.06 -12.72
CA GLU A 52 -3.18 4.26 -13.30
C GLU A 52 -4.71 4.21 -13.15
N SER A 53 -5.31 3.06 -13.45
CA SER A 53 -6.75 2.86 -13.26
C SER A 53 -7.14 2.95 -11.78
N ASN A 54 -6.38 2.32 -10.89
CA ASN A 54 -6.64 2.40 -9.46
C ASN A 54 -6.45 3.83 -8.92
N TYR A 55 -5.43 4.54 -9.40
CA TYR A 55 -5.17 5.94 -9.08
C TYR A 55 -6.39 6.83 -9.41
N HIS A 56 -6.99 6.66 -10.59
CA HIS A 56 -8.16 7.43 -10.97
C HIS A 56 -9.37 7.20 -10.07
N ILE A 57 -9.50 6.01 -9.48
CA ILE A 57 -10.52 5.68 -8.50
C ILE A 57 -10.16 6.29 -7.14
N CYS A 58 -8.96 6.01 -6.63
CA CYS A 58 -8.55 6.40 -5.29
C CYS A 58 -8.32 7.91 -5.11
N LYS A 59 -8.01 8.67 -6.17
CA LYS A 59 -7.75 10.12 -6.05
C LYS A 59 -8.95 10.92 -5.52
N SER A 60 -10.17 10.40 -5.65
CA SER A 60 -11.37 11.02 -5.09
C SER A 60 -11.64 10.61 -3.63
N ASN A 61 -10.96 9.57 -3.12
CA ASN A 61 -11.13 9.07 -1.77
C ASN A 61 -10.58 10.06 -0.72
N GLU A 62 -11.27 10.18 0.41
CA GLU A 62 -10.88 11.06 1.51
C GLU A 62 -9.47 10.79 2.04
N ASN A 63 -9.06 9.52 2.16
CA ASN A 63 -7.75 9.16 2.71
C ASN A 63 -6.63 9.59 1.77
N TYR A 64 -6.88 9.55 0.46
CA TYR A 64 -5.95 10.08 -0.53
C TYR A 64 -5.85 11.61 -0.42
N ARG A 65 -6.99 12.31 -0.35
CA ARG A 65 -7.05 13.78 -0.30
C ARG A 65 -6.44 14.36 0.97
N LEU A 66 -6.55 13.66 2.10
CA LEU A 66 -6.01 14.09 3.39
C LEU A 66 -4.50 13.80 3.53
N LEU A 67 -3.96 12.91 2.71
CA LEU A 67 -2.52 12.64 2.65
C LEU A 67 -1.84 13.57 1.66
N ASN A 68 -0.54 13.80 1.89
CA ASN A 68 0.30 14.34 0.84
C ASN A 68 0.27 13.43 -0.39
N THR A 69 0.11 14.02 -1.57
CA THR A 69 -0.03 13.32 -2.86
C THR A 69 1.10 12.30 -3.10
N ASP A 70 2.35 12.63 -2.80
CA ASP A 70 3.47 11.71 -3.03
C ASP A 70 3.37 10.48 -2.11
N ILE A 71 3.05 10.70 -0.83
CA ILE A 71 2.91 9.63 0.16
C ILE A 71 1.74 8.72 -0.24
N ALA A 72 0.59 9.31 -0.61
CA ALA A 72 -0.58 8.57 -1.04
C ALA A 72 -0.28 7.68 -2.25
N GLN A 73 0.40 8.23 -3.26
CA GLN A 73 0.83 7.47 -4.43
C GLN A 73 1.80 6.34 -4.07
N GLN A 74 2.76 6.56 -3.15
CA GLN A 74 3.67 5.50 -2.73
C GLN A 74 2.93 4.35 -2.02
N THR A 75 1.94 4.67 -1.18
CA THR A 75 1.07 3.66 -0.56
C THR A 75 0.36 2.82 -1.61
N MET A 76 -0.24 3.45 -2.62
CA MET A 76 -0.89 2.74 -3.73
C MET A 76 0.10 1.88 -4.55
N LYS A 77 1.34 2.36 -4.74
CA LYS A 77 2.40 1.59 -5.43
C LYS A 77 2.82 0.34 -4.65
N VAL A 78 2.74 0.35 -3.31
CA VAL A 78 2.95 -0.89 -2.54
C VAL A 78 1.86 -1.91 -2.87
N VAL A 79 0.59 -1.50 -2.90
CA VAL A 79 -0.52 -2.38 -3.28
C VAL A 79 -0.33 -2.94 -4.68
N ASP A 80 0.01 -2.12 -5.68
CA ASP A 80 0.25 -2.58 -7.05
C ASP A 80 1.37 -3.64 -7.12
N ARG A 81 2.48 -3.40 -6.41
CA ARG A 81 3.59 -4.38 -6.34
C ARG A 81 3.15 -5.69 -5.69
N SER A 82 2.38 -5.63 -4.60
CA SER A 82 1.85 -6.83 -3.94
C SER A 82 0.93 -7.64 -4.85
N MET A 83 0.01 -6.98 -5.58
CA MET A 83 -0.89 -7.63 -6.52
C MET A 83 -0.14 -8.20 -7.73
N ARG A 84 0.86 -7.48 -8.24
CA ARG A 84 1.73 -7.95 -9.33
C ARG A 84 2.51 -9.20 -8.93
N SER A 85 3.09 -9.20 -7.73
CA SER A 85 3.80 -10.36 -7.18
C SER A 85 2.88 -11.57 -7.03
N PHE A 86 1.67 -11.38 -6.48
CA PHE A 86 0.66 -12.44 -6.36
C PHE A 86 0.33 -13.07 -7.71
N LEU A 87 0.02 -12.25 -8.73
CA LEU A 87 -0.31 -12.76 -10.07
C LEU A 87 0.89 -13.43 -10.75
N GLY A 88 2.10 -12.91 -10.53
CA GLY A 88 3.33 -13.54 -10.97
C GLY A 88 3.50 -14.95 -10.40
N LEU A 89 3.20 -15.12 -9.10
CA LEU A 89 3.25 -16.42 -8.44
C LEU A 89 2.17 -17.36 -8.98
N VAL A 90 0.92 -16.89 -9.17
CA VAL A 90 -0.16 -17.67 -9.81
C VAL A 90 0.29 -18.18 -11.18
N LYS A 91 0.91 -17.32 -12.00
CA LYS A 91 1.44 -17.71 -13.31
C LYS A 91 2.57 -18.75 -13.18
N ALA A 92 3.52 -18.55 -12.28
CA ALA A 92 4.63 -19.48 -12.08
C ALA A 92 4.15 -20.88 -11.68
N ILE A 93 3.13 -20.98 -10.84
CA ILE A 93 2.51 -22.25 -10.45
C ILE A 93 1.81 -22.91 -11.63
N SER A 94 1.09 -22.14 -12.45
CA SER A 94 0.40 -22.69 -13.62
C SER A 94 1.33 -23.35 -14.65
N ILE A 95 2.61 -22.99 -14.64
CA ILE A 95 3.65 -23.56 -15.51
C ILE A 95 4.62 -24.49 -14.76
N GLY A 96 4.28 -24.91 -13.55
CA GLY A 96 5.08 -25.87 -12.76
C GLY A 96 6.42 -25.34 -12.22
N ARG A 97 6.64 -24.02 -12.20
CA ARG A 97 7.89 -23.42 -11.68
C ARG A 97 7.90 -23.24 -10.16
N CYS A 98 6.77 -23.38 -9.49
CA CYS A 98 6.64 -23.19 -8.06
C CYS A 98 5.48 -24.02 -7.52
N GLU A 99 5.65 -24.61 -6.34
CA GLU A 99 4.64 -25.44 -5.67
C GLU A 99 3.94 -24.70 -4.51
N GLN A 100 4.38 -23.48 -4.20
CA GLN A 100 3.80 -22.69 -3.11
C GLN A 100 2.37 -22.29 -3.41
N LYS A 101 1.49 -22.34 -2.40
CA LYS A 101 0.11 -21.86 -2.55
C LYS A 101 0.09 -20.33 -2.63
N PRO A 102 -0.44 -19.72 -3.70
CA PRO A 102 -0.43 -18.28 -3.86
C PRO A 102 -1.47 -17.68 -2.90
N GLN A 103 -1.05 -16.69 -2.11
CA GLN A 103 -1.96 -15.99 -1.20
C GLN A 103 -2.27 -14.59 -1.72
N LEU A 104 -3.55 -14.29 -1.85
CA LEU A 104 -4.01 -12.95 -2.20
C LEU A 104 -3.61 -11.97 -1.09
N PRO A 105 -3.09 -10.75 -1.42
CA PRO A 105 -2.72 -9.77 -0.41
C PRO A 105 -3.90 -9.45 0.52
N LYS A 106 -3.62 -9.41 1.82
CA LYS A 106 -4.63 -9.22 2.87
C LYS A 106 -4.76 -7.75 3.24
N TYR A 107 -5.95 -7.38 3.71
CA TYR A 107 -6.16 -6.08 4.32
C TYR A 107 -5.35 -5.95 5.60
N LEU A 108 -4.97 -4.72 5.90
CA LEU A 108 -4.34 -4.36 7.16
C LEU A 108 -5.41 -4.24 8.26
N PRO A 109 -5.06 -4.54 9.53
CA PRO A 109 -6.00 -4.46 10.65
C PRO A 109 -6.67 -3.09 10.79
N LYS A 110 -7.88 -3.06 11.33
CA LYS A 110 -8.68 -1.83 11.52
C LYS A 110 -7.91 -0.76 12.32
N ASP A 111 -7.27 -1.16 13.40
CA ASP A 111 -6.49 -0.26 14.27
C ASP A 111 -4.98 -0.32 13.96
N GLY A 112 -4.62 -0.89 12.81
CA GLY A 112 -3.25 -1.00 12.33
C GLY A 112 -2.71 0.32 11.75
N TYR A 113 -1.43 0.28 11.43
CA TYR A 113 -0.69 1.38 10.83
C TYR A 113 -0.04 0.93 9.53
N PHE A 114 0.25 1.89 8.66
CA PHE A 114 1.04 1.68 7.47
C PHE A 114 2.06 2.82 7.35
N PRO A 115 3.29 2.54 6.90
CA PRO A 115 4.34 3.55 6.82
C PRO A 115 3.94 4.74 5.94
N LEU A 116 4.49 5.90 6.28
CA LEU A 116 4.53 7.07 5.42
C LEU A 116 5.79 6.97 4.56
N ILE A 117 5.62 6.58 3.30
CA ILE A 117 6.74 6.46 2.36
C ILE A 117 6.95 7.82 1.71
N ILE A 118 8.02 8.50 2.10
CA ILE A 118 8.35 9.86 1.64
C ILE A 118 9.46 9.76 0.59
N PRO A 119 9.15 9.86 -0.72
CA PRO A 119 10.15 9.66 -1.77
C PRO A 119 11.03 10.89 -2.02
N ARG A 120 10.58 12.07 -1.56
CA ARG A 120 11.27 13.35 -1.73
C ARG A 120 11.31 14.05 -0.39
N ILE A 121 12.51 14.30 0.10
CA ILE A 121 12.77 15.13 1.27
C ILE A 121 13.40 16.41 0.71
N LYS A 122 12.71 17.53 0.86
CA LYS A 122 13.34 18.85 0.67
C LYS A 122 13.89 19.24 2.03
N VAL A 123 15.21 19.31 2.14
CA VAL A 123 15.94 19.81 3.31
C VAL A 123 16.19 21.29 3.09
#